data_AF-A0A8K0EEH3-F1
#
_entry.id   AF-A0A8K0EEH3-F1
#
_cell.length_a   1.000
_cell.length_b   1.000
_cell.length_c   1.000
_cell.angle_alpha   90.00
_cell.angle_beta   90.00
_cell.angle_gamma   90.00
#
_symmetry.space_group_name_H-M   'P 1'
#
loop_
_entity.id
_entity.type
_entity.pdbx_description
1 polymer ?
#
loop_
_entity_poly.entity_id
_entity_poly.type
_entity_poly.pdbx_seq_one_letter_code
_entity_poly.pdbx_strand_id
1 'polypeptide(L)'
;MALPSNAQANEQGQKLKFFSPYPTDGADGVNVFTQDIADRKVYVFPPYHLIPATLAFLLEQKADATIVVPDFTPRLFWYGIVNNAEGQDSLQPGKGKTDLSG
;
A
#
# COMPACT_ATOMS: atom_id res chain seq x y z
N MET A 1 -3.24 1.63 -5.19
CA MET A 1 -2.78 1.33 -6.56
C MET A 1 -1.90 2.48 -7.02
N ALA A 2 -0.89 2.18 -7.83
CA ALA A 2 0.13 3.15 -8.22
C ALA A 2 -0.21 3.87 -9.52
N LEU A 3 0.23 5.12 -9.62
CA LEU A 3 0.36 5.86 -10.87
C LEU A 3 1.82 5.77 -11.33
N PRO A 4 2.10 5.98 -12.62
CA PRO A 4 3.47 6.02 -13.12
C PRO A 4 4.36 7.01 -12.36
N SER A 5 3.80 8.09 -11.81
CA SER A 5 4.53 9.11 -11.05
C SER A 5 4.92 8.70 -9.63
N ASN A 6 4.27 7.69 -9.03
CA ASN A 6 4.56 7.21 -7.69
C ASN A 6 4.91 5.71 -7.62
N ALA A 7 5.04 5.07 -8.78
CA ALA A 7 5.58 3.72 -8.87
C ALA A 7 7.05 3.73 -8.44
N GLN A 8 7.41 2.83 -7.53
CA GLN A 8 8.77 2.70 -7.04
C GLN A 8 9.71 2.26 -8.17
N ALA A 9 10.92 2.81 -8.19
CA ALA A 9 11.96 2.43 -9.13
C ALA A 9 13.06 1.63 -8.44
N ASN A 10 13.77 0.80 -9.21
CA ASN A 10 15.01 0.18 -8.78
C ASN A 10 16.17 1.19 -8.80
N GLU A 11 17.35 0.76 -8.38
CA GLU A 11 18.56 1.58 -8.34
C GLU A 11 18.98 2.13 -9.71
N GLN A 12 18.59 1.46 -10.80
CA GLN A 12 18.83 1.90 -12.18
C GLN A 12 17.76 2.86 -12.70
N GLY A 13 16.79 3.27 -11.86
CA GLY A 13 15.69 4.16 -12.24
C GLY A 13 14.57 3.50 -13.06
N GLN A 14 14.59 2.17 -13.22
CA GLN A 14 13.54 1.44 -13.89
C GLN A 14 12.39 1.18 -12.91
N LYS A 15 11.16 1.44 -13.34
CA LYS A 15 9.98 1.20 -12.50
C LYS A 15 9.83 -0.29 -12.20
N LEU A 16 9.60 -0.61 -10.94
CA LEU A 16 9.16 -1.94 -10.53
C LEU A 16 7.78 -2.23 -11.10
N LYS A 17 7.44 -3.52 -11.24
CA LYS A 17 6.12 -3.96 -11.64
C LYS A 17 5.07 -3.38 -10.70
N PHE A 18 4.03 -2.76 -11.27
CA PHE A 18 2.98 -2.11 -10.50
C PHE A 18 1.61 -2.27 -11.16
N PHE A 19 0.57 -2.17 -10.34
CA PHE A 19 -0.82 -2.16 -10.78
C PHE A 19 -1.42 -0.77 -10.59
N SER A 20 -2.09 -0.28 -11.64
CA SER A 20 -2.69 1.05 -11.69
C SER A 20 -4.22 0.99 -11.64
N PRO A 21 -4.89 2.05 -11.15
CA PRO A 21 -6.35 2.08 -11.13
C PRO A 21 -6.99 2.08 -12.53
N TYR A 22 -6.23 2.49 -13.55
CA TYR A 22 -6.68 2.61 -14.94
C TYR A 22 -5.67 1.95 -15.87
N PRO A 23 -6.07 1.51 -17.08
CA PRO A 23 -5.12 1.03 -18.09
C PRO A 23 -4.10 2.14 -18.36
N THR A 24 -2.85 1.90 -17.96
CA THR A 24 -1.79 2.92 -17.98
C THR A 24 -0.52 2.30 -18.53
N ASP A 25 0.17 3.03 -19.39
CA ASP A 25 1.42 2.58 -19.98
C ASP A 25 2.47 2.26 -18.90
N GLY A 26 3.06 1.07 -19.02
CA GLY A 26 4.05 0.55 -18.08
C GLY A 26 3.48 -0.09 -16.82
N ALA A 27 2.15 -0.10 -16.62
CA ALA A 27 1.53 -0.91 -15.58
C ALA A 27 1.35 -2.36 -16.03
N ASP A 28 1.53 -3.31 -15.11
CA ASP A 28 1.32 -4.75 -15.37
C ASP A 28 -0.18 -5.10 -15.47
N GLY A 29 -1.06 -4.21 -14.97
CA GLY A 29 -2.49 -4.36 -15.12
C GLY A 29 -3.28 -3.44 -14.18
N VAL A 30 -4.60 -3.65 -14.18
CA VAL A 30 -5.54 -2.84 -13.39
C VAL A 30 -6.18 -3.58 -12.22
N ASN A 31 -6.10 -4.92 -12.23
CA ASN A 31 -6.72 -5.76 -11.22
C ASN A 31 -5.65 -6.60 -10.52
N VAL A 32 -5.32 -6.20 -9.28
CA VAL A 32 -4.36 -6.94 -8.45
C VAL A 32 -4.95 -8.24 -7.88
N PHE A 33 -6.28 -8.31 -7.74
CA PHE A 33 -6.97 -9.45 -7.11
C PHE A 33 -6.99 -10.72 -7.98
N THR A 34 -6.56 -10.64 -9.24
CA THR A 34 -6.47 -11.78 -10.15
C THR A 34 -5.04 -12.33 -10.26
N GLN A 35 -4.10 -11.83 -9.45
CA GLN A 35 -2.70 -12.21 -9.51
C GLN A 35 -2.37 -13.27 -8.46
N ASP A 36 -1.41 -14.12 -8.76
CA ASP A 36 -0.76 -14.99 -7.77
C ASP A 36 0.46 -14.26 -7.21
N ILE A 37 0.43 -13.98 -5.90
CA ILE A 37 1.46 -13.20 -5.19
C ILE A 37 2.06 -13.94 -3.99
N ALA A 38 1.81 -15.24 -3.84
CA ALA A 38 2.22 -15.99 -2.66
C ALA A 38 3.74 -15.91 -2.37
N ASP A 39 4.56 -15.93 -3.41
CA ASP A 39 6.04 -15.87 -3.31
C ASP A 39 6.60 -14.47 -3.59
N ARG A 40 5.79 -13.41 -3.45
CA ARG A 40 6.18 -12.03 -3.78
C ARG A 40 6.24 -11.16 -2.53
N LYS A 41 7.26 -10.29 -2.49
CA LYS A 41 7.31 -9.15 -1.56
C LYS A 41 6.57 -7.98 -2.19
N VAL A 42 5.43 -7.59 -1.62
CA VAL A 42 4.55 -6.58 -2.20
C VAL A 42 4.46 -5.32 -1.34
N TYR A 43 4.47 -4.16 -1.99
CA TYR A 43 4.25 -2.87 -1.35
C TYR A 43 2.90 -2.30 -1.79
N VAL A 44 1.99 -2.10 -0.84
CA VAL A 44 0.57 -1.86 -1.16
C VAL A 44 0.05 -0.62 -0.45
N PHE A 45 -0.56 0.28 -1.23
CA PHE A 45 -1.27 1.46 -0.74
C PHE A 45 -2.65 1.50 -1.42
N PRO A 46 -3.65 0.78 -0.89
CA PRO A 46 -4.93 0.63 -1.56
C PRO A 46 -5.79 1.90 -1.41
N PRO A 47 -6.70 2.18 -2.36
CA PRO A 47 -7.76 3.15 -2.15
C PRO A 47 -8.57 2.81 -0.89
N TYR A 48 -9.07 3.82 -0.16
CA TYR A 48 -9.70 3.64 1.15
C TYR A 48 -10.82 2.59 1.17
N HIS A 49 -11.69 2.59 0.15
CA HIS A 49 -12.80 1.66 0.03
C HIS A 49 -12.38 0.22 -0.31
N LEU A 50 -11.14 0.02 -0.77
CA LEU A 50 -10.57 -1.30 -1.09
C LEU A 50 -9.67 -1.88 0.00
N ILE A 51 -9.40 -1.14 1.09
CA ILE A 51 -8.56 -1.63 2.20
C ILE A 51 -9.02 -3.02 2.68
N PRO A 52 -10.30 -3.27 2.99
CA PRO A 52 -10.74 -4.56 3.51
C PRO A 52 -10.51 -5.71 2.52
N ALA A 53 -10.86 -5.51 1.25
CA ALA A 53 -10.69 -6.51 0.20
C ALA A 53 -9.19 -6.79 -0.06
N THR A 54 -8.36 -5.75 -0.01
CA THR A 54 -6.91 -5.87 -0.14
C THR A 54 -6.31 -6.70 1.00
N LEU A 55 -6.72 -6.44 2.24
CA LEU A 55 -6.26 -7.22 3.39
C LEU A 55 -6.68 -8.70 3.30
N ALA A 56 -7.94 -8.97 2.93
CA ALA A 56 -8.42 -10.33 2.74
C ALA A 56 -7.61 -11.08 1.67
N PHE A 57 -7.36 -10.43 0.54
CA PHE A 57 -6.57 -10.99 -0.54
C PHE A 57 -5.12 -11.28 -0.13
N LEU A 58 -4.44 -10.33 0.55
CA LEU A 58 -3.07 -10.54 1.02
C LEU A 58 -2.97 -11.72 2.00
N LEU A 59 -3.95 -11.88 2.89
CA LEU A 59 -4.03 -13.01 3.83
C LEU A 59 -4.29 -14.33 3.12
N GLU A 60 -5.22 -14.35 2.17
CA GLU A 60 -5.54 -15.54 1.35
C GLU A 60 -4.31 -16.03 0.58
N GLN A 61 -3.57 -15.09 -0.01
CA GLN A 61 -2.35 -15.36 -0.77
C GLN A 61 -1.14 -15.64 0.13
N LYS A 62 -1.25 -15.45 1.45
CA LYS A 62 -0.13 -15.53 2.41
C LYS A 62 1.08 -14.67 1.97
N ALA A 63 0.81 -13.51 1.40
CA ALA A 63 1.83 -12.66 0.82
C ALA A 63 2.71 -11.99 1.89
N ASP A 64 4.01 -11.85 1.60
CA ASP A 64 4.90 -10.97 2.36
C ASP A 64 4.65 -9.52 1.90
N ALA A 65 3.93 -8.75 2.73
CA ALA A 65 3.38 -7.47 2.33
C ALA A 65 3.73 -6.35 3.30
N THR A 66 4.21 -5.24 2.76
CA THR A 66 4.20 -3.94 3.43
C THR A 66 3.00 -3.15 2.95
N ILE A 67 2.06 -2.86 3.85
CA ILE A 67 0.85 -2.12 3.53
C ILE A 67 0.84 -0.75 4.21
N VAL A 68 0.53 0.29 3.44
CA VAL A 68 0.30 1.65 3.96
C VAL A 68 -1.20 1.94 3.94
N VAL A 69 -1.76 2.14 5.13
CA VAL A 69 -3.16 2.50 5.34
C VAL A 69 -3.26 3.72 6.26
N PRO A 70 -4.26 4.58 6.09
CA PRO A 70 -4.51 5.68 7.02
C PRO A 70 -4.96 5.17 8.40
N ASP A 71 -4.53 5.85 9.46
CA ASP A 71 -5.05 5.64 10.81
C ASP A 71 -6.22 6.58 11.08
N PHE A 72 -7.45 6.05 11.05
CA PHE A 72 -8.68 6.82 11.27
C PHE A 72 -9.11 6.79 12.74
N THR A 73 -9.69 7.91 13.19
CA THR A 73 -10.41 7.98 14.47
C THR A 73 -11.85 8.46 14.21
N PRO A 74 -12.88 7.65 14.49
CA PRO A 74 -12.84 6.31 15.07
C PRO A 74 -12.24 5.25 14.13
N ARG A 75 -11.63 4.20 14.70
CA ARG A 75 -11.05 3.09 13.94
C ARG A 75 -12.14 2.34 13.18
N LEU A 76 -11.86 2.02 11.92
CA LEU A 76 -12.77 1.27 11.06
C LEU A 76 -12.67 -0.23 11.34
N PHE A 77 -13.70 -1.00 10.94
CA PHE A 77 -13.81 -2.43 11.23
C PHE A 77 -12.60 -3.27 10.79
N TRP A 78 -11.94 -2.87 9.68
CA TRP A 78 -10.78 -3.58 9.14
C TRP A 78 -9.49 -3.31 9.91
N TYR A 79 -9.45 -2.31 10.79
CA TYR A 79 -8.25 -1.96 11.56
C TYR A 79 -7.79 -3.13 12.43
N GLY A 80 -8.72 -3.91 12.98
CA GLY A 80 -8.39 -5.10 13.76
C GLY A 80 -7.58 -6.14 12.98
N ILE A 81 -7.76 -6.22 11.66
CA ILE A 81 -6.98 -7.13 10.80
C ILE A 81 -5.52 -6.68 10.77
N VAL A 82 -5.30 -5.38 10.59
CA VAL A 82 -3.96 -4.79 10.59
C VAL A 82 -3.32 -4.99 11.97
N ASN A 83 -4.04 -4.69 13.06
CA ASN A 83 -3.55 -4.76 14.45
C ASN A 83 -3.14 -6.17 14.91
N ASN A 84 -3.64 -7.22 14.27
CA ASN A 84 -3.25 -8.60 14.57
C ASN A 84 -2.16 -9.14 13.64
N ALA A 85 -1.69 -8.34 12.67
CA ALA A 85 -0.57 -8.71 11.80
C ALA A 85 0.78 -8.44 12.48
N GLU A 86 1.78 -9.26 12.17
CA GLU A 86 3.13 -9.14 12.73
C GLU A 86 3.88 -7.92 12.15
N GLY A 87 4.74 -7.28 12.95
CA GLY A 87 5.72 -6.30 12.45
C GLY A 87 5.19 -4.86 12.21
N GLN A 88 4.25 -4.38 13.03
CA GLN A 88 3.70 -3.03 12.88
C GLN A 88 4.67 -1.91 13.29
N ASP A 89 4.73 -0.84 12.49
CA ASP A 89 5.31 0.45 12.90
C ASP A 89 4.36 1.60 12.53
N SER A 90 4.21 2.56 13.44
CA SER A 90 3.34 3.72 13.26
C SER A 90 4.17 4.94 12.88
N LEU A 91 4.14 5.34 11.61
CA LEU A 91 4.71 6.60 11.18
C LEU A 91 3.79 7.74 11.61
N GLN A 92 4.15 8.44 12.68
CA GLN A 92 3.47 9.67 13.05
C GLN A 92 3.83 10.77 12.03
N PRO A 93 2.85 11.55 11.53
CA PRO A 93 3.18 12.74 10.76
C PRO A 93 3.98 13.68 11.67
N GLY A 94 5.25 13.87 11.34
CA GLY A 94 6.11 14.80 12.06
C GLY A 94 5.44 16.17 12.10
N LYS A 95 5.25 16.71 13.32
CA LYS A 95 4.85 18.11 13.49
C LYS A 95 5.89 18.96 12.75
N GLY A 96 5.52 19.52 11.61
CA GLY A 96 6.30 20.59 11.00
C GLY A 96 6.47 21.67 12.06
N LYS A 97 7.70 21.84 12.57
CA LYS A 97 8.05 23.06 13.28
C LYS A 97 7.88 24.19 12.26
N THR A 98 6.78 24.93 12.38
CA THR A 98 6.71 26.29 11.86
C THR A 98 7.75 27.09 12.62
N ASP A 99 8.95 27.19 12.07
CA ASP A 99 9.89 28.22 12.48
C ASP A 99 9.45 29.51 11.78
N LEU A 100 8.50 30.20 12.40
CA LEU A 100 8.30 31.63 12.21
C LEU A 100 8.90 32.28 13.45
N SER A 101 10.18 32.62 13.36
CA SER A 101 10.85 33.56 14.25
C SER A 101 11.45 34.64 13.34
N GLY A 102 10.95 35.86 13.50
CA GLY A 102 11.36 37.05 12.73
C GLY A 102 12.66 37.69 13.20
#